data_AF-A0A960X1Z8-F1
#
_entry.id   AF-A0A960X1Z8-F1
#
_cell.length_a   1.000
_cell.length_b   1.000
_cell.length_c   1.000
_cell.angle_alpha   90.00
_cell.angle_beta   90.00
_cell.angle_gamma   90.00
#
_symmetry.space_group_name_H-M   'P 1'
#
loop_
_entity.id
_entity.type
_entity.pdbx_description
1 polymer ?
#
loop_
_entity_poly.entity_id
_entity_poly.type
_entity_poly.pdbx_seq_one_letter_code
_entity_poly.pdbx_strand_id
1 'polypeptide(L)'
;LPKATLENPYGVVLISGKPDMDAVSDPSSVVAKVRSGTAVEVIGSPVRDPRINVVFWSRVRVLEGSSTGTVGWVSRARLKMMDADQSGPTQGQGQTPAPRPDTAGNGNGGMMLLARPDIGAGADRDGVVAVLPENTPVEVMERKPSTPFDWMKIRVAEGPDEGKIGWISINQLRDAVLELKFAAFIPSPAAVVRLPILDVGPDNVAGSNVVENWVLGGDNRGFNYQGSSSRAVQKITVRVPWNERPTKLVLGEAERVWGQSSAYRWDRARRVPGMPTWWVEIADPRKPSDDFGTLRPTNENSRITVWRTGPVSIKVQFFLSGGFPLMHLPLNDMVTPAIDADVTMHLRRRPDGAMEYMLEGAHDGFPAYELYINRNLAYSHDPVKQKQTPLSLFPPMEFKVNQGWQRLPVRVSSR
;
A
#
# COMPACT_ATOMS: atom_id res chain seq x y z
N LEU A 1 11.02 -40.58 31.10
CA LEU A 1 11.53 -39.47 30.24
C LEU A 1 10.43 -38.43 30.09
N PRO A 2 10.75 -37.15 29.83
CA PRO A 2 9.72 -36.14 29.70
C PRO A 2 8.82 -36.43 28.49
N LYS A 3 7.51 -36.35 28.71
CA LYS A 3 6.49 -36.49 27.66
C LYS A 3 6.21 -35.13 27.04
N ALA A 4 5.81 -35.12 25.77
CA ALA A 4 5.43 -33.92 25.03
C ALA A 4 4.31 -34.23 24.05
N THR A 5 3.65 -33.19 23.54
CA THR A 5 2.78 -33.29 22.36
C THR A 5 3.37 -32.53 21.18
N LEU A 6 3.04 -33.00 19.99
CA LEU A 6 3.44 -32.35 18.74
C LEU A 6 2.48 -31.22 18.37
N GLU A 7 2.97 -30.01 18.13
CA GLU A 7 2.15 -28.85 17.70
C GLU A 7 2.48 -28.43 16.26
N ASN A 8 1.61 -28.81 15.31
CA ASN A 8 1.61 -28.27 13.95
C ASN A 8 0.28 -28.54 13.23
N PRO A 9 -0.47 -27.52 12.77
CA PRO A 9 -1.72 -27.72 12.04
C PRO A 9 -1.57 -28.54 10.75
N TYR A 10 -0.36 -28.64 10.19
CA TYR A 10 -0.09 -29.37 8.95
C TYR A 10 0.51 -30.77 9.17
N GLY A 11 0.54 -31.26 10.42
CA GLY A 11 1.24 -32.49 10.81
C GLY A 11 2.74 -32.29 11.00
N VAL A 12 3.39 -33.23 11.67
CA VAL A 12 4.82 -33.19 11.97
C VAL A 12 5.53 -34.34 11.28
N VAL A 13 6.59 -34.01 10.58
CA VAL A 13 7.46 -34.99 9.94
C VAL A 13 8.57 -35.37 10.92
N LEU A 14 8.69 -36.67 11.20
CA LEU A 14 9.85 -37.24 11.88
C LEU A 14 10.87 -37.65 10.82
N ILE A 15 12.13 -37.26 11.00
CA ILE A 15 13.23 -37.64 10.10
C ILE A 15 14.18 -38.65 10.77
N SER A 16 14.74 -39.54 9.96
CA SER A 16 15.82 -40.48 10.30
C SER A 16 17.17 -39.77 10.30
N GLY A 17 18.19 -40.44 10.85
CA GLY A 17 19.57 -39.94 10.83
C GLY A 17 19.83 -38.81 11.82
N LYS A 18 21.00 -38.18 11.76
CA LYS A 18 21.31 -36.98 12.53
C LYS A 18 20.68 -35.80 11.79
N PRO A 19 19.90 -34.93 12.45
CA PRO A 19 19.22 -33.85 11.77
C PRO A 19 20.25 -32.85 11.24
N ASP A 20 20.22 -32.67 9.93
CA ASP A 20 20.89 -31.61 9.21
C ASP A 20 19.86 -30.99 8.23
N MET A 21 20.11 -29.77 7.76
CA MET A 21 19.20 -29.06 6.85
C MET A 21 18.90 -29.85 5.56
N ASP A 22 19.83 -30.69 5.11
CA ASP A 22 19.72 -31.42 3.85
C ASP A 22 18.75 -32.60 4.01
N ALA A 23 18.75 -33.24 5.19
CA ALA A 23 17.81 -34.28 5.56
C ALA A 23 16.35 -33.79 5.60
N VAL A 24 16.08 -32.52 5.96
CA VAL A 24 14.70 -32.00 6.00
C VAL A 24 14.08 -31.90 4.60
N SER A 25 14.91 -31.64 3.59
CA SER A 25 14.49 -31.55 2.19
C SER A 25 14.47 -32.89 1.46
N ASP A 26 15.12 -33.93 2.00
CA ASP A 26 15.16 -35.26 1.42
C ASP A 26 13.93 -36.09 1.83
N PRO A 27 13.00 -36.42 0.92
CA PRO A 27 11.83 -37.23 1.24
C PRO A 27 12.18 -38.62 1.78
N SER A 28 13.35 -39.15 1.45
CA SER A 28 13.81 -40.46 1.91
C SER A 28 14.21 -40.47 3.39
N SER A 29 14.46 -39.29 3.98
CA SER A 29 14.77 -39.18 5.39
C SER A 29 13.53 -39.33 6.28
N VAL A 30 12.31 -39.17 5.73
CA VAL A 30 11.07 -39.15 6.51
C VAL A 30 10.70 -40.54 7.02
N VAL A 31 10.71 -40.73 8.35
CA VAL A 31 10.33 -42.00 8.99
C VAL A 31 8.86 -42.07 9.38
N ALA A 32 8.21 -40.92 9.63
CA ALA A 32 6.77 -40.86 9.89
C ALA A 32 6.20 -39.46 9.70
N LYS A 33 4.91 -39.40 9.37
CA LYS A 33 4.08 -38.21 9.45
C LYS A 33 3.11 -38.39 10.61
N VAL A 34 3.25 -37.56 11.64
CA VAL A 34 2.51 -37.66 12.89
C VAL A 34 1.53 -36.48 12.99
N ARG A 35 0.32 -36.72 13.50
CA ARG A 35 -0.70 -35.68 13.63
C ARG A 35 -0.34 -34.71 14.77
N SER A 36 -0.87 -33.49 14.69
CA SER A 36 -0.83 -32.56 15.83
C SER A 36 -1.55 -33.18 17.04
N GLY A 37 -1.04 -32.91 18.24
CA GLY A 37 -1.58 -33.44 19.49
C GLY A 37 -1.08 -34.84 19.85
N THR A 38 -0.40 -35.56 18.95
CA THR A 38 0.12 -36.90 19.27
C THR A 38 1.15 -36.83 20.39
N ALA A 39 0.96 -37.68 21.40
CA ALA A 39 1.89 -37.83 22.52
C ALA A 39 3.20 -38.48 22.06
N VAL A 40 4.32 -37.92 22.53
CA VAL A 40 5.66 -38.41 22.27
C VAL A 40 6.48 -38.42 23.55
N GLU A 41 7.47 -39.31 23.60
CA GLU A 41 8.49 -39.37 24.63
C GLU A 41 9.80 -38.79 24.08
N VAL A 42 10.41 -37.83 24.78
CA VAL A 42 11.71 -37.27 24.38
C VAL A 42 12.81 -38.19 24.89
N ILE A 43 13.48 -38.91 23.98
CA ILE A 43 14.42 -40.01 24.31
C ILE A 43 15.90 -39.65 24.18
N GLY A 44 16.24 -38.38 23.91
CA GLY A 44 17.63 -37.97 23.75
C GLY A 44 17.85 -36.48 23.99
N SER A 45 19.10 -36.14 24.31
CA SER A 45 19.52 -34.75 24.49
C SER A 45 19.37 -33.96 23.19
N PRO A 46 18.94 -32.68 23.27
CA PRO A 46 18.78 -31.87 22.08
C PRO A 46 20.11 -31.67 21.34
N VAL A 47 20.10 -31.80 20.01
CA VAL A 47 21.32 -31.61 19.18
C VAL A 47 21.28 -30.22 18.54
N ARG A 48 22.40 -29.50 18.63
CA ARG A 48 22.59 -28.19 17.99
C ARG A 48 22.98 -28.39 16.53
N ASP A 49 22.31 -27.68 15.64
CA ASP A 49 22.78 -27.57 14.25
C ASP A 49 23.98 -26.59 14.21
N PRO A 50 25.17 -27.04 13.74
CA PRO A 50 26.36 -26.19 13.70
C PRO A 50 26.28 -25.05 12.66
N ARG A 51 25.34 -25.09 11.71
CA ARG A 51 25.27 -24.13 10.59
C ARG A 51 24.44 -22.89 10.91
N ILE A 52 23.39 -23.03 11.72
CA ILE A 52 22.36 -21.97 11.89
C ILE A 52 22.28 -21.39 13.29
N ASN A 53 23.12 -21.84 14.23
CA ASN A 53 23.26 -21.31 15.60
C ASN A 53 21.97 -21.15 16.42
N VAL A 54 20.81 -21.55 15.90
CA VAL A 54 19.49 -21.47 16.53
C VAL A 54 18.66 -22.71 16.16
N VAL A 55 18.08 -23.29 17.21
CA VAL A 55 17.11 -24.41 17.31
C VAL A 55 17.69 -25.83 17.34
N PHE A 56 17.29 -26.50 18.42
CA PHE A 56 17.68 -27.82 18.82
C PHE A 56 16.66 -28.85 18.33
N TRP A 57 17.12 -29.85 17.61
CA TRP A 57 16.31 -31.02 17.30
C TRP A 57 16.21 -31.91 18.54
N SER A 58 15.04 -32.49 18.76
CA SER A 58 14.80 -33.46 19.82
C SER A 58 14.52 -34.81 19.21
N ARG A 59 15.17 -35.85 19.74
CA ARG A 59 14.87 -37.22 19.35
C ARG A 59 13.66 -37.70 20.14
N VAL A 60 12.61 -38.09 19.45
CA VAL A 60 11.33 -38.46 20.05
C VAL A 60 10.90 -39.85 19.63
N ARG A 61 10.13 -40.51 20.51
CA ARG A 61 9.41 -41.76 20.24
C ARG A 61 7.92 -41.47 20.28
N VAL A 62 7.20 -41.87 19.23
CA VAL A 62 5.73 -41.73 19.18
C VAL A 62 5.07 -42.71 20.14
N LEU A 63 4.18 -42.23 21.00
CA LEU A 63 3.51 -43.06 22.02
C LEU A 63 2.15 -43.60 21.56
N GLU A 64 1.51 -42.95 20.60
CA GLU A 64 0.13 -43.26 20.20
C GLU A 64 -0.12 -43.09 18.68
N GLY A 65 -1.10 -43.82 18.15
CA GLY A 65 -1.53 -43.76 16.75
C GLY A 65 -0.81 -44.74 15.81
N SER A 66 -0.99 -44.55 14.49
CA SER A 66 -0.49 -45.45 13.45
C SER A 66 1.04 -45.51 13.34
N SER A 67 1.76 -44.61 14.02
CA SER A 67 3.22 -44.55 14.04
C SER A 67 3.80 -44.85 15.42
N THR A 68 3.02 -45.43 16.34
CA THR A 68 3.47 -45.80 17.70
C THR A 68 4.79 -46.59 17.67
N GLY A 69 5.71 -46.24 18.54
CA GLY A 69 7.05 -46.83 18.62
C GLY A 69 8.07 -46.24 17.64
N THR A 70 7.64 -45.49 16.61
CA THR A 70 8.55 -44.85 15.66
C THR A 70 9.43 -43.82 16.37
N VAL A 71 10.72 -43.88 16.09
CA VAL A 71 11.72 -42.94 16.61
C VAL A 71 12.23 -42.06 15.48
N GLY A 72 12.25 -40.75 15.69
CA GLY A 72 12.84 -39.81 14.75
C GLY A 72 13.18 -38.49 15.40
N TRP A 73 13.70 -37.56 14.60
CA TRP A 73 13.99 -36.21 15.04
C TRP A 73 12.88 -35.25 14.65
N VAL A 74 12.60 -34.33 15.57
CA VAL A 74 11.65 -33.23 15.38
C VAL A 74 12.26 -31.94 15.88
N SER A 75 11.95 -30.83 15.22
CA SER A 75 12.30 -29.50 15.73
C SER A 75 11.66 -29.27 17.10
N ARG A 76 12.45 -28.86 18.10
CA ARG A 76 11.94 -28.59 19.45
C ARG A 76 10.86 -27.50 19.48
N ALA A 77 10.83 -26.59 18.52
CA ALA A 77 9.77 -25.60 18.36
C ALA A 77 8.39 -26.21 18.05
N ARG A 78 8.33 -27.52 17.75
CA ARG A 78 7.10 -28.29 17.52
C ARG A 78 6.71 -29.16 18.71
N LEU A 79 7.44 -29.08 19.83
CA LEU A 79 7.15 -29.85 21.02
C LEU A 79 6.58 -28.95 22.11
N LYS A 80 5.43 -29.35 22.65
CA LYS A 80 4.90 -28.80 23.90
C LYS A 80 5.18 -29.81 25.01
N MET A 81 6.08 -29.46 25.91
CA MET A 81 6.43 -30.30 27.05
C MET A 81 5.22 -30.45 27.97
N MET A 82 4.92 -31.66 28.39
CA MET A 82 3.90 -31.92 29.42
C MET A 82 4.55 -31.79 30.79
N ASP A 83 3.87 -31.11 31.73
CA ASP A 83 4.28 -31.11 33.13
C ASP A 83 4.19 -32.53 33.69
N ALA A 84 5.15 -32.90 34.55
CA ALA A 84 5.28 -34.25 35.10
C ALA A 84 3.99 -34.74 35.81
N ASP A 85 3.18 -33.81 36.33
CA ASP A 85 1.95 -34.09 37.06
C ASP A 85 0.71 -34.33 36.18
N GLN A 86 0.79 -34.16 34.85
CA GLN A 86 -0.36 -34.34 33.93
C GLN A 86 -0.46 -35.73 33.29
N SER A 87 0.29 -36.73 33.77
CA SER A 87 0.44 -38.02 33.09
C SER A 87 -0.67 -39.07 33.32
N GLY A 88 -1.81 -38.68 33.89
CA GLY A 88 -2.97 -39.56 34.09
C GLY A 88 -3.78 -39.83 32.80
N PRO A 89 -4.43 -40.99 32.66
CA PRO A 89 -5.29 -41.27 31.52
C PRO A 89 -6.47 -40.29 31.50
N THR A 90 -6.62 -39.56 30.41
CA THR A 90 -7.72 -38.61 30.17
C THR A 90 -9.05 -39.38 30.08
N GLN A 91 -9.70 -39.63 31.22
CA GLN A 91 -11.10 -40.04 31.24
C GLN A 91 -11.97 -38.83 30.89
N GLY A 92 -12.76 -38.98 29.82
CA GLY A 92 -13.73 -37.99 29.41
C GLY A 92 -14.80 -37.80 30.48
N GLN A 93 -14.81 -36.64 31.12
CA GLN A 93 -16.01 -36.08 31.73
C GLN A 93 -16.07 -34.59 31.43
N GLY A 94 -17.15 -34.21 30.74
CA GLY A 94 -17.48 -32.83 30.44
C GLY A 94 -17.88 -32.11 31.72
N GLN A 95 -17.03 -31.19 32.15
CA GLN A 95 -17.44 -30.04 32.94
C GLN A 95 -16.69 -28.83 32.40
N THR A 96 -17.42 -27.96 31.72
CA THR A 96 -16.93 -26.65 31.28
C THR A 96 -16.79 -25.77 32.53
N PRO A 97 -15.58 -25.35 32.93
CA PRO A 97 -15.45 -24.32 33.95
C PRO A 97 -15.97 -23.01 33.37
N ALA A 98 -16.66 -22.22 34.21
CA ALA A 98 -17.04 -20.86 33.87
C ALA A 98 -15.80 -20.06 33.40
N PRO A 99 -15.93 -19.20 32.38
CA PRO A 99 -14.81 -18.46 31.83
C PRO A 99 -14.21 -17.58 32.92
N ARG A 100 -12.92 -17.79 33.23
CA ARG A 100 -12.13 -16.81 33.97
C ARG A 100 -12.06 -15.53 33.12
N PRO A 101 -12.37 -14.35 33.67
CA PRO A 101 -11.85 -13.13 33.09
C PRO A 101 -10.32 -13.21 33.17
N ASP A 102 -9.61 -12.77 32.13
CA ASP A 102 -8.15 -12.61 32.05
C ASP A 102 -7.33 -13.61 31.23
N THR A 103 -7.97 -14.46 30.42
CA THR A 103 -7.33 -14.90 29.15
C THR A 103 -7.85 -14.04 28.01
N ALA A 104 -7.33 -12.81 27.91
CA ALA A 104 -7.27 -12.10 26.63
C ALA A 104 -6.53 -13.02 25.65
N GLY A 105 -7.30 -13.73 24.83
CA GLY A 105 -6.76 -14.63 23.84
C GLY A 105 -5.82 -13.88 22.92
N ASN A 106 -4.66 -14.48 22.65
CA ASN A 106 -3.71 -14.11 21.59
C ASN A 106 -4.33 -14.23 20.16
N GLY A 107 -5.65 -14.14 20.02
CA GLY A 107 -6.39 -14.25 18.76
C GLY A 107 -6.43 -12.95 17.95
N ASN A 108 -6.12 -11.81 18.57
CA ASN A 108 -5.98 -10.55 17.83
C ASN A 108 -4.49 -10.35 17.55
N GLY A 109 -4.06 -10.64 16.31
CA GLY A 109 -2.69 -10.57 15.81
C GLY A 109 -2.07 -9.16 15.77
N GLY A 110 -2.19 -8.41 16.87
CA GLY A 110 -1.55 -7.12 17.04
C GLY A 110 -0.04 -7.23 17.15
N MET A 111 0.66 -6.21 16.68
CA MET A 111 2.12 -6.12 16.82
C MET A 111 2.47 -5.58 18.19
N MET A 112 3.50 -6.15 18.82
CA MET A 112 3.96 -5.65 20.11
C MET A 112 5.00 -4.57 19.90
N LEU A 113 4.69 -3.36 20.39
CA LEU A 113 5.64 -2.26 20.51
C LEU A 113 6.33 -2.36 21.87
N LEU A 114 7.64 -2.56 21.89
CA LEU A 114 8.41 -2.80 23.12
C LEU A 114 9.24 -1.57 23.52
N ALA A 115 9.46 -1.37 24.81
CA ALA A 115 10.29 -0.26 25.30
C ALA A 115 11.77 -0.46 24.95
N ARG A 116 12.20 -1.71 24.76
CA ARG A 116 13.58 -2.11 24.46
C ARG A 116 13.61 -3.19 23.36
N PRO A 117 14.64 -3.22 22.51
CA PRO A 117 14.82 -4.25 21.49
C PRO A 117 15.44 -5.50 22.11
N ASP A 118 14.70 -6.19 22.99
CA ASP A 118 15.13 -7.42 23.66
C ASP A 118 14.09 -8.53 23.46
N ILE A 119 14.57 -9.72 23.16
CA ILE A 119 13.81 -10.94 22.93
C ILE A 119 13.13 -11.40 24.22
N GLY A 120 13.76 -11.14 25.38
CA GLY A 120 13.19 -11.46 26.69
C GLY A 120 12.01 -10.56 27.09
N ALA A 121 11.93 -9.36 26.53
CA ALA A 121 10.88 -8.38 26.88
C ALA A 121 9.49 -8.78 26.37
N GLY A 122 9.37 -9.75 25.46
CA GLY A 122 8.06 -10.30 25.08
C GLY A 122 7.48 -11.28 26.11
N ALA A 123 8.32 -11.85 26.98
CA ALA A 123 7.89 -12.75 28.04
C ALA A 123 7.45 -11.98 29.31
N ASP A 124 7.97 -10.77 29.50
CA ASP A 124 7.65 -9.91 30.62
C ASP A 124 6.77 -8.74 30.16
N ARG A 125 5.52 -8.70 30.63
CA ARG A 125 4.53 -7.69 30.18
C ARG A 125 4.99 -6.26 30.43
N ASP A 126 5.91 -6.07 31.38
CA ASP A 126 6.46 -4.77 31.77
C ASP A 126 7.28 -4.09 30.65
N GLY A 127 7.64 -4.85 29.60
CA GLY A 127 8.35 -4.33 28.43
C GLY A 127 7.46 -3.78 27.31
N VAL A 128 6.14 -3.97 27.36
CA VAL A 128 5.21 -3.62 26.26
C VAL A 128 4.73 -2.17 26.39
N VAL A 129 5.04 -1.34 25.39
CA VAL A 129 4.58 0.06 25.27
C VAL A 129 3.15 0.13 24.73
N ALA A 130 2.86 -0.69 23.73
CA ALA A 130 1.54 -0.78 23.10
C ALA A 130 1.37 -2.11 22.33
N VAL A 131 0.13 -2.50 22.10
CA VAL A 131 -0.22 -3.56 21.14
C VAL A 131 -0.92 -2.87 19.96
N LEU A 132 -0.20 -2.77 18.85
CA LEU A 132 -0.65 -2.02 17.69
C LEU A 132 -1.58 -2.89 16.82
N PRO A 133 -2.77 -2.41 16.44
CA PRO A 133 -3.61 -3.06 15.44
C PRO A 133 -2.88 -3.26 14.10
N GLU A 134 -3.38 -4.18 13.26
CA GLU A 134 -2.88 -4.30 11.89
C GLU A 134 -3.01 -2.97 11.14
N ASN A 135 -2.06 -2.67 10.24
CA ASN A 135 -2.04 -1.46 9.40
C ASN A 135 -1.92 -0.14 10.18
N THR A 136 -1.48 -0.19 11.44
CA THR A 136 -1.19 1.03 12.22
C THR A 136 -0.14 1.88 11.48
N PRO A 137 -0.42 3.16 11.19
CA PRO A 137 0.54 4.08 10.60
C PRO A 137 1.72 4.33 11.54
N VAL A 138 2.96 4.18 11.07
CA VAL A 138 4.16 4.34 11.92
C VAL A 138 5.31 5.02 11.19
N GLU A 139 5.99 5.94 11.87
CA GLU A 139 7.24 6.52 11.40
C GLU A 139 8.41 5.66 11.87
N VAL A 140 9.16 5.06 10.93
CA VAL A 140 10.42 4.38 11.26
C VAL A 140 11.45 5.44 11.64
N MET A 141 11.99 5.37 12.85
CA MET A 141 12.99 6.31 13.37
C MET A 141 14.41 5.77 13.26
N GLU A 142 14.62 4.50 13.58
CA GLU A 142 15.95 3.87 13.70
C GLU A 142 15.85 2.38 13.37
N ARG A 143 16.92 1.79 12.80
CA ARG A 143 17.08 0.34 12.68
C ARG A 143 18.26 -0.10 13.54
N LYS A 144 18.05 -1.10 14.37
CA LYS A 144 19.10 -1.75 15.15
C LYS A 144 19.24 -3.20 14.67
N PRO A 145 20.28 -3.49 13.86
CA PRO A 145 20.61 -4.86 13.51
C PRO A 145 20.94 -5.64 14.79
N SER A 146 20.35 -6.83 14.96
CA SER A 146 20.70 -7.67 16.10
C SER A 146 20.56 -9.14 15.74
N THR A 147 21.41 -9.99 16.32
CA THR A 147 21.32 -11.44 16.15
C THR A 147 20.52 -12.00 17.33
N PRO A 148 19.41 -12.74 17.12
CA PRO A 148 18.93 -13.31 15.86
C PRO A 148 17.85 -12.48 15.12
N PHE A 149 17.47 -11.30 15.61
CA PHE A 149 16.39 -10.49 15.02
C PHE A 149 16.76 -9.02 14.82
N ASP A 150 16.48 -8.45 13.66
CA ASP A 150 16.56 -7.00 13.49
C ASP A 150 15.37 -6.31 14.16
N TRP A 151 15.65 -5.14 14.73
CA TRP A 151 14.65 -4.30 15.39
C TRP A 151 14.53 -2.96 14.69
N MET A 152 13.31 -2.43 14.65
CA MET A 152 13.04 -1.07 14.20
C MET A 152 12.46 -0.27 15.35
N LYS A 153 13.03 0.90 15.60
CA LYS A 153 12.43 1.89 16.47
C LYS A 153 11.41 2.65 15.65
N ILE A 154 10.17 2.68 16.10
CA ILE A 154 9.07 3.33 15.41
C ILE A 154 8.36 4.31 16.35
N ARG A 155 7.72 5.31 15.75
CA ARG A 155 6.74 6.18 16.39
C ARG A 155 5.38 5.90 15.76
N VAL A 156 4.33 5.72 16.56
CA VAL A 156 2.95 5.60 16.04
C VAL A 156 2.50 6.95 15.51
N ALA A 157 2.10 7.00 14.24
CA ALA A 157 1.77 8.25 13.55
C ALA A 157 0.29 8.63 13.64
N GLU A 158 -0.61 7.66 13.80
CA GLU A 158 -2.06 7.89 13.88
C GLU A 158 -2.71 6.84 14.79
N GLY A 159 -3.81 7.20 15.45
CA GLY A 159 -4.68 6.28 16.20
C GLY A 159 -4.57 6.37 17.72
N PRO A 160 -5.15 5.41 18.48
CA PRO A 160 -5.21 5.47 19.95
C PRO A 160 -3.84 5.52 20.65
N ASP A 161 -2.80 5.05 19.96
CA ASP A 161 -1.43 4.99 20.45
C ASP A 161 -0.52 6.07 19.81
N GLU A 162 -1.10 7.09 19.15
CA GLU A 162 -0.34 8.15 18.47
C GLU A 162 0.74 8.77 19.38
N GLY A 163 1.92 9.00 18.79
CA GLY A 163 3.08 9.56 19.47
C GLY A 163 3.89 8.56 20.30
N LYS A 164 3.37 7.37 20.60
CA LYS A 164 4.13 6.34 21.33
C LYS A 164 5.35 5.90 20.51
N ILE A 165 6.47 5.74 21.19
CA ILE A 165 7.75 5.32 20.61
C ILE A 165 8.17 4.00 21.24
N GLY A 166 8.60 3.07 20.41
CA GLY A 166 9.15 1.80 20.89
C GLY A 166 9.82 1.01 19.78
N TRP A 167 10.17 -0.23 20.09
CA TRP A 167 10.87 -1.16 19.24
C TRP A 167 9.94 -2.28 18.80
N ILE A 168 10.02 -2.61 17.53
CA ILE A 168 9.26 -3.70 16.93
C ILE A 168 10.23 -4.59 16.15
N SER A 169 10.02 -5.91 16.22
CA SER A 169 10.84 -6.84 15.44
C SER A 169 10.52 -6.68 13.96
N ILE A 170 11.53 -6.63 13.09
CA ILE A 170 11.33 -6.54 11.64
C ILE A 170 10.50 -7.72 11.10
N ASN A 171 10.53 -8.87 11.79
CA ASN A 171 9.77 -10.06 11.41
C ASN A 171 8.27 -9.92 11.66
N GLN A 172 7.87 -8.98 12.53
CA GLN A 172 6.48 -8.62 12.77
C GLN A 172 5.97 -7.60 11.73
N LEU A 173 6.88 -6.91 11.02
CA LEU A 173 6.53 -5.99 9.95
C LEU A 173 6.29 -6.78 8.65
N ARG A 174 5.05 -6.78 8.15
CA ARG A 174 4.76 -7.14 6.76
C ARG A 174 5.16 -6.00 5.84
N ASP A 175 5.30 -6.32 4.56
CA ASP A 175 5.52 -5.40 3.44
C ASP A 175 4.95 -4.00 3.69
N ALA A 176 5.75 -2.97 3.41
CA ALA A 176 5.24 -1.61 3.37
C ALA A 176 4.19 -1.53 2.26
N VAL A 177 2.95 -1.24 2.64
CA VAL A 177 1.86 -1.07 1.68
C VAL A 177 1.77 0.41 1.35
N LEU A 178 1.99 0.73 0.08
CA LEU A 178 1.93 2.08 -0.45
C LEU A 178 0.71 2.19 -1.36
N GLU A 179 -0.26 2.99 -0.94
CA GLU A 179 -1.38 3.39 -1.76
C GLU A 179 -1.01 4.66 -2.50
N LEU A 180 -1.01 4.60 -3.83
CA LEU A 180 -0.61 5.70 -4.70
C LEU A 180 -1.82 6.15 -5.51
N LYS A 181 -2.08 7.46 -5.52
CA LYS A 181 -3.14 8.08 -6.33
C LYS A 181 -2.54 9.25 -7.09
N PHE A 182 -2.66 9.23 -8.41
CA PHE A 182 -2.40 10.38 -9.27
C PHE A 182 -3.73 10.82 -9.91
N ALA A 183 -4.03 12.11 -9.91
CA ALA A 183 -5.26 12.63 -10.49
C ALA A 183 -5.07 13.98 -11.16
N ALA A 184 -5.90 14.24 -12.16
CA ALA A 184 -6.05 15.53 -12.81
C ALA A 184 -7.50 16.01 -12.67
N PHE A 185 -7.72 17.29 -12.36
CA PHE A 185 -9.06 17.86 -12.17
C PHE A 185 -9.11 19.35 -12.50
N ILE A 186 -10.25 19.84 -12.96
CA ILE A 186 -10.49 21.26 -13.20
C ILE A 186 -11.04 21.87 -11.89
N PRO A 187 -10.32 22.80 -11.23
CA PRO A 187 -10.71 23.29 -9.91
C PRO A 187 -12.02 24.11 -9.91
N SER A 188 -12.42 24.66 -11.07
CA SER A 188 -13.63 25.46 -11.22
C SER A 188 -14.89 24.62 -11.43
N PRO A 189 -16.10 25.20 -11.26
CA PRO A 189 -17.33 24.57 -11.73
C PRO A 189 -17.35 24.34 -13.22
N ALA A 190 -16.74 25.24 -13.98
CA ALA A 190 -16.59 25.13 -15.42
C ALA A 190 -15.45 26.02 -15.93
N ALA A 191 -14.95 25.71 -17.12
CA ALA A 191 -13.83 26.38 -17.77
C ALA A 191 -14.19 26.79 -19.20
N VAL A 192 -13.80 28.02 -19.57
CA VAL A 192 -13.92 28.52 -20.94
C VAL A 192 -12.67 28.16 -21.71
N VAL A 193 -12.84 27.49 -22.84
CA VAL A 193 -11.75 27.26 -23.79
C VAL A 193 -11.87 28.33 -24.89
N ARG A 194 -11.08 29.40 -24.80
CA ARG A 194 -10.96 30.40 -25.87
C ARG A 194 -9.68 30.15 -26.63
N LEU A 195 -9.78 29.91 -27.93
CA LEU A 195 -8.61 29.75 -28.78
C LEU A 195 -8.16 31.12 -29.32
N PRO A 196 -6.84 31.40 -29.29
CA PRO A 196 -6.30 32.72 -29.62
C PRO A 196 -6.36 33.06 -31.13
N ILE A 197 -6.61 32.08 -32.00
CA ILE A 197 -6.62 32.29 -33.46
C ILE A 197 -7.82 33.15 -33.92
N LEU A 198 -8.85 33.31 -33.09
CA LEU A 198 -10.04 34.10 -33.37
C LEU A 198 -10.22 35.21 -32.34
N ASP A 199 -9.15 35.90 -31.94
CA ASP A 199 -9.20 37.08 -31.05
C ASP A 199 -9.80 38.32 -31.77
N VAL A 200 -10.99 38.14 -32.33
CA VAL A 200 -11.92 39.23 -32.59
C VAL A 200 -12.57 39.49 -31.23
N GLY A 201 -12.04 40.48 -30.51
CA GLY A 201 -12.46 40.79 -29.15
C GLY A 201 -13.99 40.88 -28.99
N PRO A 202 -14.54 40.54 -27.80
CA PRO A 202 -15.98 40.45 -27.56
C PRO A 202 -16.73 41.77 -27.80
N ASP A 203 -16.01 42.89 -27.83
CA ASP A 203 -16.57 44.22 -28.01
C ASP A 203 -16.64 44.66 -29.48
N ASN A 204 -16.06 43.89 -30.42
CA ASN A 204 -15.86 44.32 -31.81
C ASN A 204 -16.65 43.56 -32.87
N VAL A 205 -17.55 42.63 -32.51
CA VAL A 205 -18.42 42.02 -33.52
C VAL A 205 -19.86 41.87 -33.04
N ALA A 206 -20.57 42.99 -33.04
CA ALA A 206 -22.03 42.99 -33.20
C ALA A 206 -22.37 42.43 -34.61
N GLY A 207 -22.22 41.12 -34.81
CA GLY A 207 -22.59 40.47 -36.07
C GLY A 207 -21.92 39.14 -36.44
N SER A 208 -20.83 38.68 -35.79
CA SER A 208 -20.25 37.38 -36.15
C SER A 208 -20.84 36.25 -35.32
N ASN A 209 -21.81 35.57 -35.90
CA ASN A 209 -22.48 34.36 -35.41
C ASN A 209 -21.59 33.09 -35.35
N VAL A 210 -20.24 33.17 -35.31
CA VAL A 210 -19.44 32.05 -35.88
C VAL A 210 -18.56 31.25 -34.90
N VAL A 211 -18.57 31.51 -33.59
CA VAL A 211 -18.15 30.45 -32.66
C VAL A 211 -19.08 30.47 -31.47
N GLU A 212 -19.99 29.49 -31.41
CA GLU A 212 -20.68 29.20 -30.16
C GLU A 212 -19.60 28.94 -29.11
N ASN A 213 -19.46 29.87 -28.15
CA ASN A 213 -18.50 29.70 -27.07
C ASN A 213 -19.02 28.55 -26.20
N TRP A 214 -18.35 27.40 -26.29
CA TRP A 214 -18.62 26.28 -25.40
C TRP A 214 -17.88 26.45 -24.09
N VAL A 215 -18.52 26.00 -23.02
CA VAL A 215 -18.01 25.98 -21.66
C VAL A 215 -17.89 24.52 -21.25
N LEU A 216 -16.70 24.11 -20.84
CA LEU A 216 -16.47 22.75 -20.36
C LEU A 216 -16.79 22.70 -18.88
N GLY A 217 -17.55 21.69 -18.44
CA GLY A 217 -17.72 21.43 -17.02
C GLY A 217 -16.38 21.27 -16.33
N GLY A 218 -16.32 21.59 -15.04
CA GLY A 218 -15.17 21.34 -14.18
C GLY A 218 -15.54 20.43 -13.01
N ASP A 219 -14.59 20.22 -12.11
CA ASP A 219 -14.74 19.33 -10.97
C ASP A 219 -15.15 20.08 -9.69
N ASN A 220 -15.08 21.42 -9.68
CA ASN A 220 -15.44 22.31 -8.58
C ASN A 220 -14.87 21.90 -7.22
N ARG A 221 -13.57 21.64 -7.16
CA ARG A 221 -12.91 21.17 -5.94
C ARG A 221 -11.51 21.70 -5.80
N GLY A 222 -10.98 21.61 -4.58
CA GLY A 222 -9.54 21.76 -4.31
C GLY A 222 -8.82 20.41 -4.27
N PHE A 223 -7.55 20.48 -3.86
CA PHE A 223 -6.74 19.31 -3.55
C PHE A 223 -7.34 18.54 -2.37
N ASN A 224 -7.80 17.32 -2.64
CA ASN A 224 -8.29 16.42 -1.61
C ASN A 224 -8.17 14.97 -2.09
N TYR A 225 -7.59 14.10 -1.25
CA TYR A 225 -7.51 12.68 -1.50
C TYR A 225 -8.90 12.05 -1.76
N GLN A 226 -9.92 12.43 -1.00
CA GLN A 226 -11.30 11.93 -1.11
C GLN A 226 -12.16 12.68 -2.15
N GLY A 227 -11.57 13.56 -2.96
CA GLY A 227 -12.31 14.36 -3.93
C GLY A 227 -13.29 13.52 -4.79
N SER A 228 -14.51 14.04 -4.95
CA SER A 228 -15.65 13.32 -5.53
C SER A 228 -15.62 13.19 -7.06
N SER A 229 -14.99 14.16 -7.75
CA SER A 229 -14.92 14.27 -9.21
C SER A 229 -13.48 14.52 -9.64
N SER A 230 -13.07 14.03 -10.81
CA SER A 230 -11.75 14.31 -11.41
C SER A 230 -11.84 14.05 -12.91
N ARG A 231 -11.05 14.76 -13.71
CA ARG A 231 -10.87 14.47 -15.14
C ARG A 231 -10.21 13.12 -15.35
N ALA A 232 -9.16 12.83 -14.58
CA ALA A 232 -8.45 11.55 -14.63
C ALA A 232 -8.08 11.10 -13.22
N VAL A 233 -8.14 9.79 -12.97
CA VAL A 233 -7.63 9.16 -11.75
C VAL A 233 -6.89 7.89 -12.11
N GLN A 234 -5.70 7.73 -11.54
CA GLN A 234 -4.90 6.52 -11.55
C GLN A 234 -4.60 6.14 -10.10
N LYS A 235 -5.00 4.94 -9.68
CA LYS A 235 -4.64 4.40 -8.36
C LYS A 235 -3.97 3.05 -8.46
N ILE A 236 -2.99 2.81 -7.60
CA ILE A 236 -2.36 1.50 -7.47
C ILE A 236 -1.89 1.30 -6.03
N THR A 237 -2.00 0.05 -5.55
CA THR A 237 -1.35 -0.36 -4.31
C THR A 237 -0.05 -1.10 -4.64
N VAL A 238 1.06 -0.66 -4.06
CA VAL A 238 2.37 -1.31 -4.21
C VAL A 238 2.79 -1.86 -2.85
N ARG A 239 3.07 -3.17 -2.78
CA ARG A 239 3.64 -3.79 -1.58
C ARG A 239 5.15 -3.92 -1.73
N VAL A 240 5.88 -3.27 -0.83
CA VAL A 240 7.34 -3.26 -0.78
C VAL A 240 7.80 -4.16 0.36
N PRO A 241 8.34 -5.35 0.08
CA PRO A 241 8.76 -6.28 1.11
C PRO A 241 9.89 -5.72 1.97
N TRP A 242 9.76 -5.83 3.30
CA TRP A 242 10.80 -5.37 4.24
C TRP A 242 12.05 -6.24 4.23
N ASN A 243 11.89 -7.52 3.93
CA ASN A 243 13.04 -8.43 3.83
C ASN A 243 13.79 -8.19 2.51
N GLU A 244 15.13 -8.20 2.57
CA GLU A 244 16.02 -7.96 1.43
C GLU A 244 16.00 -9.08 0.38
N ARG A 245 15.16 -10.10 0.59
CA ARG A 245 15.03 -11.19 -0.38
C ARG A 245 14.32 -10.65 -1.63
N PRO A 246 14.80 -11.01 -2.83
CA PRO A 246 14.17 -10.62 -4.09
C PRO A 246 12.84 -11.37 -4.25
N THR A 247 11.81 -10.96 -3.50
CA THR A 247 10.44 -11.43 -3.71
C THR A 247 9.80 -10.62 -4.82
N LYS A 248 8.98 -11.29 -5.63
CA LYS A 248 8.17 -10.67 -6.69
C LYS A 248 7.46 -9.43 -6.13
N LEU A 249 7.48 -8.32 -6.88
CA LEU A 249 6.66 -7.15 -6.54
C LEU A 249 5.19 -7.59 -6.49
N VAL A 250 4.54 -7.36 -5.36
CA VAL A 250 3.10 -7.61 -5.23
C VAL A 250 2.38 -6.30 -5.49
N LEU A 251 1.75 -6.23 -6.66
CA LEU A 251 0.93 -5.11 -7.08
C LEU A 251 -0.53 -5.44 -6.80
N GLY A 252 -1.26 -4.47 -6.25
CA GLY A 252 -2.71 -4.49 -6.27
C GLY A 252 -3.24 -4.25 -7.69
N GLU A 253 -4.55 -4.40 -7.85
CA GLU A 253 -5.21 -4.01 -9.09
C GLU A 253 -5.07 -2.50 -9.31
N ALA A 254 -4.72 -2.13 -10.55
CA ALA A 254 -4.59 -0.74 -10.95
C ALA A 254 -5.98 -0.19 -11.34
N GLU A 255 -6.42 0.85 -10.65
CA GLU A 255 -7.63 1.60 -11.01
C GLU A 255 -7.26 2.73 -11.97
N ARG A 256 -7.99 2.83 -13.09
CA ARG A 256 -7.83 3.91 -14.06
C ARG A 256 -9.21 4.39 -14.47
N VAL A 257 -9.49 5.66 -14.26
CA VAL A 257 -10.82 6.25 -14.49
C VAL A 257 -10.66 7.62 -15.14
N TRP A 258 -11.47 7.88 -16.17
CA TRP A 258 -11.72 9.22 -16.67
C TRP A 258 -13.07 9.68 -16.15
N GLY A 259 -13.15 10.92 -15.68
CA GLY A 259 -14.41 11.54 -15.31
C GLY A 259 -15.24 11.90 -16.53
N GLN A 260 -16.54 12.02 -16.32
CA GLN A 260 -17.47 12.50 -17.36
C GLN A 260 -17.13 13.94 -17.73
N SER A 261 -16.88 14.16 -19.01
CA SER A 261 -16.81 15.49 -19.61
C SER A 261 -18.23 15.96 -19.89
N SER A 262 -18.47 17.26 -19.68
CA SER A 262 -19.73 17.92 -20.00
C SER A 262 -19.43 19.22 -20.72
N ALA A 263 -20.31 19.61 -21.64
CA ALA A 263 -20.23 20.88 -22.34
C ALA A 263 -21.56 21.64 -22.21
N TYR A 264 -21.44 22.96 -22.13
CA TYR A 264 -22.55 23.91 -21.97
C TYR A 264 -22.37 25.06 -22.96
N ARG A 265 -23.47 25.61 -23.44
CA ARG A 265 -23.44 26.89 -24.17
C ARG A 265 -23.06 28.05 -23.24
N TRP A 266 -22.33 29.04 -23.75
CA TRP A 266 -21.87 30.22 -22.98
C TRP A 266 -22.98 31.00 -22.29
N ASP A 267 -24.18 31.07 -22.88
CA ASP A 267 -25.36 31.71 -22.29
C ASP A 267 -25.84 31.03 -20.99
N ARG A 268 -25.35 29.82 -20.69
CA ARG A 268 -25.56 29.10 -19.43
C ARG A 268 -24.46 29.28 -18.41
N ALA A 269 -23.45 30.09 -18.69
CA ALA A 269 -22.35 30.34 -17.78
C ALA A 269 -22.26 31.82 -17.41
N ARG A 270 -21.70 32.11 -16.24
CA ARG A 270 -21.35 33.47 -15.85
C ARG A 270 -19.95 33.52 -15.26
N ARG A 271 -19.28 34.66 -15.44
CA ARG A 271 -17.95 34.90 -14.87
C ARG A 271 -18.05 35.04 -13.36
N VAL A 272 -17.05 34.51 -12.66
CA VAL A 272 -16.93 34.63 -11.21
C VAL A 272 -15.97 35.79 -10.89
N PRO A 273 -16.42 36.86 -10.22
CA PRO A 273 -15.55 37.99 -9.86
C PRO A 273 -14.31 37.56 -9.07
N GLY A 274 -13.15 38.12 -9.40
CA GLY A 274 -11.87 37.82 -8.74
C GLY A 274 -11.18 36.52 -9.18
N MET A 275 -11.82 35.72 -10.04
CA MET A 275 -11.24 34.50 -10.59
C MET A 275 -10.61 34.73 -11.98
N PRO A 276 -9.75 33.81 -12.47
CA PRO A 276 -9.20 33.88 -13.83
C PRO A 276 -10.29 33.97 -14.90
N THR A 277 -9.97 34.56 -16.06
CA THR A 277 -10.95 34.82 -17.13
C THR A 277 -11.57 33.56 -17.75
N TRP A 278 -10.90 32.42 -17.62
CA TRP A 278 -11.42 31.11 -18.02
C TRP A 278 -12.33 30.47 -16.96
N TRP A 279 -12.35 30.97 -15.72
CA TRP A 279 -13.14 30.41 -14.63
C TRP A 279 -14.57 30.92 -14.70
N VAL A 280 -15.52 29.99 -14.81
CA VAL A 280 -16.95 30.31 -14.84
C VAL A 280 -17.76 29.38 -13.96
N GLU A 281 -18.94 29.84 -13.58
CA GLU A 281 -19.97 29.01 -12.94
C GLU A 281 -21.12 28.78 -13.92
N ILE A 282 -21.74 27.60 -13.84
CA ILE A 282 -22.95 27.30 -14.59
C ILE A 282 -24.12 27.98 -13.89
N ALA A 283 -24.84 28.83 -14.61
CA ALA A 283 -25.90 29.69 -14.07
C ALA A 283 -27.05 28.88 -13.44
N ASP A 284 -27.34 27.69 -13.98
CA ASP A 284 -28.26 26.73 -13.39
C ASP A 284 -27.65 25.32 -13.42
N PRO A 285 -26.99 24.87 -12.33
CA PRO A 285 -26.33 23.56 -12.29
C PRO A 285 -27.31 22.39 -12.29
N ARG A 286 -28.62 22.64 -12.16
CA ARG A 286 -29.66 21.59 -12.24
C ARG A 286 -30.04 21.27 -13.67
N LYS A 287 -29.73 22.17 -14.62
CA LYS A 287 -29.95 21.89 -16.03
C LYS A 287 -28.89 20.89 -16.52
N PRO A 288 -29.31 19.84 -17.24
CA PRO A 288 -28.36 18.94 -17.90
C PRO A 288 -27.38 19.72 -18.77
N SER A 289 -26.18 19.17 -18.91
CA SER A 289 -25.26 19.64 -19.93
C SER A 289 -25.88 19.46 -21.31
N ASP A 290 -25.47 20.32 -22.25
CA ASP A 290 -25.92 20.23 -23.63
C ASP A 290 -25.32 18.99 -24.31
N ASP A 291 -24.16 18.54 -23.84
CA ASP A 291 -23.50 17.31 -24.27
C ASP A 291 -22.63 16.73 -23.15
N PHE A 292 -22.33 15.43 -23.21
CA PHE A 292 -21.50 14.73 -22.25
C PHE A 292 -20.91 13.43 -22.78
N GLY A 293 -19.84 12.96 -22.14
CA GLY A 293 -19.12 11.78 -22.59
C GLY A 293 -17.92 11.47 -21.71
N THR A 294 -17.51 10.21 -21.72
CA THR A 294 -16.43 9.71 -20.87
C THR A 294 -15.41 8.98 -21.73
N LEU A 295 -14.14 9.39 -21.61
CA LEU A 295 -13.06 8.70 -22.30
C LEU A 295 -12.86 7.30 -21.69
N ARG A 296 -12.83 6.25 -22.50
CA ARG A 296 -12.49 4.91 -21.99
C ARG A 296 -10.98 4.84 -21.69
N PRO A 297 -10.55 4.38 -20.51
CA PRO A 297 -9.14 4.22 -20.21
C PRO A 297 -8.51 3.09 -21.07
N THR A 298 -7.39 3.39 -21.70
CA THR A 298 -6.54 2.45 -22.45
C THR A 298 -5.08 2.65 -22.07
N ASN A 299 -4.17 1.77 -22.50
CA ASN A 299 -2.74 1.92 -22.19
C ASN A 299 -2.10 3.10 -22.94
N GLU A 300 -2.73 3.59 -24.00
CA GLU A 300 -2.30 4.70 -24.83
C GLU A 300 -2.72 6.05 -24.25
N ASN A 301 -3.78 6.10 -23.44
CA ASN A 301 -4.26 7.34 -22.82
C ASN A 301 -4.10 7.37 -21.29
N SER A 302 -3.99 6.23 -20.62
CA SER A 302 -3.90 6.15 -19.17
C SER A 302 -3.14 4.89 -18.77
N ARG A 303 -1.88 5.02 -18.39
CA ARG A 303 -1.01 3.88 -18.04
C ARG A 303 -0.34 4.10 -16.70
N ILE A 304 -0.33 3.05 -15.89
CA ILE A 304 0.51 2.93 -14.71
C ILE A 304 1.54 1.85 -15.01
N THR A 305 2.83 2.13 -14.84
CA THR A 305 3.88 1.12 -14.97
C THR A 305 4.74 1.08 -13.72
N VAL A 306 5.01 -0.12 -13.22
CA VAL A 306 5.79 -0.33 -12.01
C VAL A 306 6.99 -1.21 -12.33
N TRP A 307 8.18 -0.74 -12.01
CA TRP A 307 9.43 -1.48 -12.17
C TRP A 307 10.13 -1.64 -10.84
N ARG A 308 10.78 -2.79 -10.65
CA ARG A 308 11.81 -2.93 -9.63
C ARG A 308 13.12 -2.46 -10.22
N THR A 309 13.76 -1.47 -9.60
CA THR A 309 15.06 -0.94 -10.04
C THR A 309 16.21 -1.43 -9.17
N GLY A 310 15.92 -2.07 -8.03
CA GLY A 310 16.91 -2.72 -7.18
C GLY A 310 16.28 -3.56 -6.06
N PRO A 311 17.10 -4.16 -5.18
CA PRO A 311 16.59 -4.93 -4.04
C PRO A 311 15.66 -4.12 -3.13
N VAL A 312 15.91 -2.82 -3.02
CA VAL A 312 15.20 -1.88 -2.15
C VAL A 312 14.58 -0.70 -2.89
N SER A 313 14.51 -0.75 -4.22
CA SER A 313 14.09 0.39 -5.05
C SER A 313 13.06 0.00 -6.09
N ILE A 314 12.06 0.87 -6.24
CA ILE A 314 10.92 0.71 -7.16
C ILE A 314 10.73 2.04 -7.90
N LYS A 315 10.33 1.96 -9.16
CA LYS A 315 9.90 3.08 -9.97
C LYS A 315 8.42 2.89 -10.33
N VAL A 316 7.61 3.92 -10.21
CA VAL A 316 6.19 3.94 -10.60
C VAL A 316 5.97 5.11 -11.55
N GLN A 317 5.65 4.85 -12.80
CA GLN A 317 5.29 5.88 -13.78
C GLN A 317 3.77 5.97 -13.91
N PHE A 318 3.26 7.19 -13.80
CA PHE A 318 1.91 7.60 -14.12
C PHE A 318 1.94 8.34 -15.44
N PHE A 319 1.26 7.80 -16.45
CA PHE A 319 1.17 8.38 -17.78
C PHE A 319 -0.29 8.67 -18.11
N LEU A 320 -0.57 9.91 -18.53
CA LEU A 320 -1.85 10.39 -19.04
C LEU A 320 -1.64 11.03 -20.41
N SER A 321 -2.56 10.74 -21.34
CA SER A 321 -2.72 11.45 -22.61
C SER A 321 -4.20 11.37 -23.02
N GLY A 322 -5.02 12.19 -22.37
CA GLY A 322 -6.48 12.13 -22.43
C GLY A 322 -7.08 13.15 -23.38
N GLY A 323 -7.47 12.72 -24.58
CA GLY A 323 -8.24 13.55 -25.50
C GLY A 323 -9.66 13.84 -25.00
N PHE A 324 -10.26 14.92 -25.51
CA PHE A 324 -11.62 15.30 -25.15
C PHE A 324 -12.66 14.39 -25.84
N PRO A 325 -13.58 13.72 -25.11
CA PRO A 325 -14.47 12.73 -25.71
C PRO A 325 -15.63 13.34 -26.53
N LEU A 326 -15.88 14.65 -26.41
CA LEU A 326 -16.97 15.34 -27.14
C LEU A 326 -16.45 15.96 -28.43
N MET A 327 -15.71 15.16 -29.20
CA MET A 327 -15.14 15.60 -30.47
C MET A 327 -16.26 16.20 -31.33
N HIS A 328 -17.39 15.51 -31.51
CA HIS A 328 -18.49 15.93 -32.41
C HIS A 328 -19.07 17.35 -32.24
N LEU A 329 -18.80 18.06 -31.14
CA LEU A 329 -19.15 19.47 -31.02
C LEU A 329 -18.44 20.29 -32.11
N PRO A 330 -18.98 21.43 -32.59
CA PRO A 330 -18.31 22.30 -33.56
C PRO A 330 -16.99 22.92 -33.05
N LEU A 331 -16.53 22.50 -31.86
CA LEU A 331 -15.13 22.54 -31.45
C LEU A 331 -14.22 21.71 -32.37
N ASN A 332 -14.74 20.75 -33.14
CA ASN A 332 -13.99 19.71 -33.85
C ASN A 332 -13.05 20.18 -34.97
N ASP A 333 -13.36 21.28 -35.63
CA ASP A 333 -12.41 21.90 -36.58
C ASP A 333 -11.19 22.48 -35.84
N MET A 334 -11.26 22.52 -34.50
CA MET A 334 -10.21 22.99 -33.61
C MET A 334 -9.73 21.82 -32.75
N VAL A 335 -8.49 21.40 -32.98
CA VAL A 335 -7.83 20.33 -32.22
C VAL A 335 -7.86 20.68 -30.73
N THR A 336 -8.77 20.06 -29.96
CA THR A 336 -8.79 20.20 -28.49
C THR A 336 -7.62 19.36 -27.97
N PRO A 337 -6.57 20.00 -27.42
CA PRO A 337 -5.39 19.27 -26.97
C PRO A 337 -5.73 18.29 -25.84
N ALA A 338 -4.95 17.22 -25.75
CA ALA A 338 -5.10 16.21 -24.70
C ALA A 338 -4.63 16.76 -23.34
N ILE A 339 -5.08 16.13 -22.26
CA ILE A 339 -4.45 16.27 -20.94
C ILE A 339 -3.26 15.31 -20.90
N ASP A 340 -2.06 15.86 -20.95
CA ASP A 340 -0.82 15.10 -20.94
C ASP A 340 -0.09 15.21 -19.59
N ALA A 341 0.42 14.07 -19.13
CA ALA A 341 1.34 13.96 -18.00
C ALA A 341 2.18 12.69 -18.10
N ASP A 342 3.47 12.80 -17.82
CA ASP A 342 4.37 11.67 -17.60
C ASP A 342 5.15 11.94 -16.32
N VAL A 343 4.65 11.40 -15.21
CA VAL A 343 5.22 11.59 -13.87
C VAL A 343 5.73 10.26 -13.35
N THR A 344 7.02 10.21 -13.06
CA THR A 344 7.67 9.08 -12.43
C THR A 344 7.92 9.36 -10.95
N MET A 345 7.48 8.43 -10.10
CA MET A 345 7.89 8.35 -8.71
C MET A 345 8.94 7.25 -8.52
N HIS A 346 10.06 7.62 -7.92
CA HIS A 346 11.04 6.67 -7.42
C HIS A 346 10.81 6.46 -5.93
N LEU A 347 10.86 5.21 -5.51
CA LEU A 347 10.75 4.79 -4.13
C LEU A 347 12.01 4.02 -3.75
N ARG A 348 12.56 4.28 -2.58
CA ARG A 348 13.65 3.46 -2.04
C ARG A 348 13.55 3.29 -0.53
N ARG A 349 14.09 2.18 -0.02
CA ARG A 349 14.37 2.01 1.40
C ARG A 349 15.82 2.38 1.69
N ARG A 350 16.02 3.21 2.71
CA ARG A 350 17.33 3.57 3.26
C ARG A 350 17.90 2.45 4.15
N PRO A 351 19.21 2.49 4.47
CA PRO A 351 19.81 1.55 5.43
C PRO A 351 19.15 1.55 6.81
N ASP A 352 18.70 2.71 7.28
CA ASP A 352 17.96 2.90 8.54
C ASP A 352 16.51 2.39 8.48
N GLY A 353 16.08 1.88 7.31
CA GLY A 353 14.75 1.35 7.08
C GLY A 353 13.67 2.39 6.80
N ALA A 354 13.97 3.70 6.81
CA ALA A 354 13.00 4.67 6.34
C ALA A 354 12.79 4.53 4.83
N MET A 355 11.54 4.70 4.39
CA MET A 355 11.21 4.83 2.97
C MET A 355 11.40 6.28 2.55
N GLU A 356 11.92 6.49 1.35
CA GLU A 356 11.99 7.79 0.70
C GLU A 356 11.35 7.71 -0.69
N TYR A 357 10.89 8.86 -1.17
CA TYR A 357 10.41 9.01 -2.52
C TYR A 357 11.02 10.24 -3.21
N MET A 358 11.11 10.20 -4.52
CA MET A 358 11.56 11.30 -5.39
C MET A 358 10.61 11.35 -6.59
N LEU A 359 10.32 12.54 -7.12
CA LEU A 359 9.46 12.69 -8.29
C LEU A 359 10.23 13.36 -9.44
N GLU A 360 10.09 12.80 -10.63
CA GLU A 360 10.61 13.36 -11.89
C GLU A 360 9.53 13.30 -12.97
N GLY A 361 9.59 14.16 -13.98
CA GLY A 361 8.71 14.07 -15.14
C GLY A 361 8.22 15.42 -15.64
N ALA A 362 7.08 15.42 -16.32
CA ALA A 362 6.42 16.63 -16.79
C ALA A 362 4.90 16.46 -16.90
N HIS A 363 4.18 17.57 -16.95
CA HIS A 363 2.77 17.63 -17.31
C HIS A 363 2.43 19.02 -17.90
N ASP A 364 1.24 19.15 -18.47
CA ASP A 364 0.72 20.41 -19.00
C ASP A 364 0.40 21.44 -17.90
N GLY A 365 0.33 22.73 -18.22
CA GLY A 365 -0.01 23.75 -17.22
C GLY A 365 -1.46 23.76 -16.77
N PHE A 366 -2.34 23.05 -17.46
CA PHE A 366 -3.76 22.90 -17.15
C PHE A 366 -4.17 21.44 -17.38
N PRO A 367 -5.03 20.82 -16.56
CA PRO A 367 -5.77 21.38 -15.43
C PRO A 367 -4.93 21.33 -14.12
N ALA A 368 -5.54 21.12 -12.95
CA ALA A 368 -4.80 20.86 -11.71
C ALA A 368 -4.36 19.39 -11.63
N TYR A 369 -3.18 19.13 -11.08
CA TYR A 369 -2.62 17.79 -10.89
C TYR A 369 -2.30 17.53 -9.43
N GLU A 370 -2.52 16.31 -8.96
CA GLU A 370 -2.24 15.90 -7.59
C GLU A 370 -1.72 14.46 -7.51
N LEU A 371 -0.71 14.24 -6.67
CA LEU A 371 -0.19 12.91 -6.35
C LEU A 371 -0.25 12.71 -4.84
N TYR A 372 -0.84 11.60 -4.40
CA TYR A 372 -0.88 11.20 -3.01
C TYR A 372 -0.14 9.89 -2.79
N ILE A 373 0.52 9.78 -1.63
CA ILE A 373 1.09 8.55 -1.10
C ILE A 373 0.49 8.30 0.28
N ASN A 374 -0.22 7.19 0.44
CA ASN A 374 -0.95 6.87 1.68
C ASN A 374 -1.82 8.04 2.16
N ARG A 375 -2.56 8.66 1.23
CA ARG A 375 -3.44 9.82 1.45
C ARG A 375 -2.75 11.14 1.79
N ASN A 376 -1.42 11.18 1.91
CA ASN A 376 -0.67 12.42 2.07
C ASN A 376 -0.36 13.02 0.70
N LEU A 377 -0.59 14.32 0.54
CA LEU A 377 -0.31 15.05 -0.69
C LEU A 377 1.21 15.15 -0.88
N ALA A 378 1.73 14.45 -1.89
CA ALA A 378 3.14 14.38 -2.22
C ALA A 378 3.53 15.36 -3.34
N TYR A 379 2.58 15.70 -4.21
CA TYR A 379 2.74 16.69 -5.27
C TYR A 379 1.40 17.37 -5.59
N SER A 380 1.45 18.65 -5.94
CA SER A 380 0.30 19.40 -6.43
C SER A 380 0.71 20.48 -7.42
N HIS A 381 -0.07 20.63 -8.49
CA HIS A 381 -0.02 21.76 -9.41
C HIS A 381 -1.38 22.44 -9.48
N ASP A 382 -1.41 23.76 -9.22
CA ASP A 382 -2.62 24.58 -9.21
C ASP A 382 -2.57 25.61 -10.37
N PRO A 383 -3.39 25.44 -11.42
CA PRO A 383 -3.35 26.32 -12.58
C PRO A 383 -3.74 27.76 -12.23
N VAL A 384 -4.55 27.99 -11.19
CA VAL A 384 -4.92 29.35 -10.77
C VAL A 384 -3.73 30.07 -10.16
N LYS A 385 -3.02 29.41 -9.23
CA LYS A 385 -1.83 29.98 -8.58
C LYS A 385 -0.70 30.22 -9.58
N GLN A 386 -0.56 29.32 -10.55
CA GLN A 386 0.46 29.40 -11.60
C GLN A 386 0.05 30.29 -12.79
N LYS A 387 -1.13 30.94 -12.72
CA LYS A 387 -1.69 31.80 -13.78
C LYS A 387 -1.76 31.11 -15.15
N GLN A 388 -1.98 29.81 -15.14
CA GLN A 388 -2.16 28.99 -16.34
C GLN A 388 -3.61 29.03 -16.79
N THR A 389 -3.84 28.65 -18.04
CA THR A 389 -5.16 28.68 -18.69
C THR A 389 -5.38 27.39 -19.46
N PRO A 390 -6.59 27.09 -19.95
CA PRO A 390 -6.81 25.93 -20.82
C PRO A 390 -5.90 25.86 -22.06
N LEU A 391 -5.30 26.98 -22.48
CA LEU A 391 -4.30 26.99 -23.56
C LEU A 391 -2.98 26.30 -23.18
N SER A 392 -2.73 26.12 -21.88
CA SER A 392 -1.58 25.38 -21.38
C SER A 392 -1.68 23.86 -21.61
N LEU A 393 -2.78 23.37 -22.19
CA LEU A 393 -2.87 21.99 -22.70
C LEU A 393 -2.13 21.82 -24.04
N PHE A 394 -1.83 22.92 -24.75
CA PHE A 394 -1.10 22.80 -26.02
C PHE A 394 0.36 22.41 -25.75
N PRO A 395 0.92 21.46 -26.53
CA PRO A 395 2.30 21.04 -26.37
C PRO A 395 3.29 22.22 -26.39
N PRO A 396 4.41 22.09 -25.66
CA PRO A 396 4.84 20.91 -24.90
C PRO A 396 4.30 20.88 -23.46
N MET A 397 4.41 19.72 -22.78
CA MET A 397 4.34 19.62 -21.31
C MET A 397 5.39 20.53 -20.66
N GLU A 398 4.97 21.73 -20.28
CA GLU A 398 5.84 22.84 -19.91
C GLU A 398 6.24 22.82 -18.44
N PHE A 399 5.46 22.16 -17.58
CA PHE A 399 5.78 22.03 -16.16
C PHE A 399 6.63 20.79 -15.90
N LYS A 400 7.86 21.00 -15.41
CA LYS A 400 8.75 19.92 -15.01
C LYS A 400 8.54 19.57 -13.55
N VAL A 401 8.33 18.29 -13.29
CA VAL A 401 8.37 17.71 -11.94
C VAL A 401 9.82 17.34 -11.66
N ASN A 402 10.42 17.95 -10.65
CA ASN A 402 11.76 17.63 -10.18
C ASN A 402 11.84 17.85 -8.67
N GLN A 403 11.35 16.87 -7.92
CA GLN A 403 11.36 16.89 -6.46
C GLN A 403 12.39 15.87 -5.98
N GLY A 404 13.42 16.35 -5.28
CA GLY A 404 14.46 15.51 -4.69
C GLY A 404 13.90 14.52 -3.66
N TRP A 405 14.78 13.66 -3.13
CA TRP A 405 14.41 12.65 -2.15
C TRP A 405 13.77 13.27 -0.90
N GLN A 406 12.56 12.81 -0.58
CA GLN A 406 11.81 13.16 0.63
C GLN A 406 11.50 11.90 1.42
N ARG A 407 11.47 12.02 2.76
CA ARG A 407 11.09 10.90 3.64
C ARG A 407 9.61 10.62 3.51
N LEU A 408 9.25 9.35 3.42
CA LEU A 408 7.88 8.89 3.34
C LEU A 408 7.38 8.44 4.73
N PRO A 409 6.23 8.94 5.21
CA PRO A 409 5.54 8.32 6.33
C PRO A 409 4.98 6.96 5.88
N VAL A 410 5.41 5.87 6.53
CA VAL A 410 5.05 4.51 6.13
C VAL A 410 3.87 4.00 6.96
N ARG A 411 2.95 3.26 6.35
CA ARG A 411 1.98 2.46 7.10
C ARG A 411 2.51 1.03 7.17
N VAL A 412 2.68 0.49 8.37
CA VAL A 412 3.17 -0.88 8.53
C VAL A 412 2.02 -1.81 8.85
N SER A 413 1.95 -2.92 8.11
CA SER A 413 0.95 -3.97 8.34
C SER A 413 1.58 -5.11 9.16
N SER A 414 0.79 -5.79 9.99
CA SER A 414 1.21 -6.94 10.81
C SER A 414 0.99 -8.26 10.06
N ARG A 415 1.65 -9.34 10.49
CA ARG A 415 1.62 -10.68 9.87
C ARG A 415 0.36 -11.49 10.12
#